data_AF-A0A177B2Y5-F1
#
_entry.id   AF-A0A177B2Y5-F1
#
_cell.length_a   1.000
_cell.length_b   1.000
_cell.length_c   1.000
_cell.angle_alpha   90.00
_cell.angle_beta   90.00
_cell.angle_gamma   90.00
#
_symmetry.space_group_name_H-M   'P 1'
#
loop_
_entity.id
_entity.type
_entity.pdbx_description
1 polymer ?
#
loop_
_entity_poly.entity_id
_entity_poly.type
_entity_poly.pdbx_seq_one_letter_code
_entity_poly.pdbx_strand_id
1 'polypeptide(L)'
;MEHFKFLNMRKLNLIKNSWDSMHNKETSIRFYNHLFRIYPNIFKLFKKLEGPRIDQLEKCKHAKAMGKAVWSSIAHIIMCINNNDNDSIFKCIDYLIRIHTNIDGFHPSMFQLSVKPFLAIMEEHHLDLETTQAYVQLFTCIISVLNKKYPKNIKQ
;
A
#
# COMPACT_ATOMS: atom_id res chain seq x y z
N MET A 1 -7.35 -13.47 -15.51
CA MET A 1 -6.07 -13.76 -16.20
C MET A 1 -5.37 -12.54 -16.80
N GLU A 2 -6.02 -11.38 -17.01
CA GLU A 2 -5.40 -10.23 -17.74
C GLU A 2 -4.86 -9.09 -16.87
N HIS A 3 -5.19 -9.04 -15.57
CA HIS A 3 -4.99 -7.80 -14.81
C HIS A 3 -3.52 -7.41 -14.59
N PHE A 4 -2.56 -8.33 -14.55
CA PHE A 4 -1.15 -7.98 -14.31
C PHE A 4 -0.24 -8.10 -15.56
N LYS A 5 -0.80 -8.45 -16.73
CA LYS A 5 -0.04 -8.65 -17.99
C LYS A 5 0.67 -7.39 -18.50
N PHE A 6 0.34 -6.20 -17.98
CA PHE A 6 0.92 -4.93 -18.44
C PHE A 6 2.24 -4.56 -17.74
N LEU A 7 2.57 -5.20 -16.62
CA LEU A 7 3.92 -5.10 -16.05
C LEU A 7 4.82 -6.04 -16.85
N ASN A 8 5.47 -5.51 -17.87
CA ASN A 8 6.46 -6.28 -18.61
C ASN A 8 7.65 -6.66 -17.70
N MET A 9 8.43 -7.65 -18.12
CA MET A 9 9.59 -8.15 -17.36
C MET A 9 10.57 -7.04 -16.96
N ARG A 10 10.74 -6.01 -17.80
CA ARG A 10 11.59 -4.85 -17.50
C ARG A 10 11.10 -4.10 -16.26
N LYS A 11 9.82 -3.74 -16.19
CA LYS A 11 9.22 -3.04 -15.04
C LYS A 11 9.25 -3.87 -13.76
N LEU A 12 9.02 -5.18 -13.88
CA LEU A 12 9.12 -6.10 -12.75
C LEU A 12 10.54 -6.13 -12.18
N ASN A 13 11.56 -6.16 -13.06
CA ASN A 13 12.95 -6.10 -12.64
C ASN A 13 13.29 -4.77 -11.94
N LEU A 14 12.79 -3.64 -12.44
CA LEU A 14 13.00 -2.33 -11.77
C LEU A 14 12.42 -2.34 -10.35
N ILE A 15 11.19 -2.84 -10.18
CA ILE A 15 10.55 -2.97 -8.86
C ILE A 15 11.35 -3.91 -7.97
N LYS A 16 11.68 -5.11 -8.46
CA LYS A 16 12.45 -6.10 -7.70
C LYS A 16 13.79 -5.55 -7.22
N ASN A 17 14.54 -4.89 -8.10
CA ASN A 17 15.88 -4.40 -7.79
C ASN A 17 15.89 -3.17 -6.88
N SER A 18 14.79 -2.43 -6.82
CA SER A 18 14.66 -1.23 -5.98
C SER A 18 13.88 -1.48 -4.68
N TRP A 19 13.15 -2.60 -4.55
CA TRP A 19 12.30 -2.84 -3.38
C TRP A 19 13.10 -2.90 -2.08
N ASP A 20 14.27 -3.54 -2.10
CA ASP A 20 15.07 -3.75 -0.89
C ASP A 20 15.55 -2.45 -0.24
N SER A 21 15.79 -1.37 -1.01
CA SER A 21 16.14 -0.07 -0.42
C SER A 21 14.99 0.53 0.38
N MET A 22 13.74 0.28 -0.04
CA MET A 22 12.53 0.77 0.61
C MET A 22 11.95 -0.22 1.63
N HIS A 23 12.36 -1.50 1.62
CA HIS A 23 11.79 -2.57 2.45
C HIS A 23 12.35 -2.56 3.88
N ASN A 24 12.12 -1.47 4.61
CA ASN A 24 12.52 -1.36 6.00
C ASN A 24 11.42 -0.74 6.87
N LYS A 25 11.55 -0.97 8.18
CA LYS A 25 10.58 -0.52 9.18
C LYS A 25 10.40 1.00 9.19
N GLU A 26 11.49 1.75 9.02
CA GLU A 26 11.45 3.21 9.08
C GLU A 26 10.63 3.79 7.92
N THR A 27 10.85 3.28 6.72
CA THR A 27 10.11 3.66 5.52
C THR A 27 8.62 3.31 5.65
N SER A 28 8.30 2.16 6.27
CA SER A 28 6.91 1.79 6.53
C SER A 28 6.16 2.76 7.47
N ILE A 29 6.87 3.40 8.41
CA ILE A 29 6.29 4.44 9.26
C ILE A 29 6.21 5.77 8.50
N ARG A 30 7.24 6.11 7.72
CA ARG A 30 7.24 7.32 6.88
C ARG A 30 6.05 7.34 5.92
N PHE A 31 5.63 6.21 5.39
CA PHE A 31 4.41 6.11 4.60
C PHE A 31 3.17 6.62 5.34
N TYR A 32 2.97 6.21 6.60
CA TYR A 32 1.86 6.68 7.40
C TYR A 32 2.01 8.16 7.79
N ASN A 33 3.23 8.64 8.04
CA ASN A 33 3.49 10.07 8.23
C ASN A 33 3.05 10.87 7.00
N HIS A 34 3.42 10.43 5.80
CA HIS A 34 2.98 11.05 4.55
C HIS A 34 1.47 10.97 4.36
N LEU A 35 0.86 9.80 4.60
CA LEU A 35 -0.59 9.63 4.51
C LEU A 35 -1.34 10.63 5.39
N PHE A 36 -0.95 10.78 6.65
CA PHE A 36 -1.64 11.67 7.59
C PHE A 36 -1.29 13.15 7.41
N ARG A 37 -0.12 13.48 6.84
CA ARG A 37 0.21 14.86 6.46
C ARG A 37 -0.56 15.29 5.21
N ILE A 38 -0.66 14.42 4.21
CA ILE A 38 -1.38 14.70 2.94
C ILE A 38 -2.89 14.69 3.17
N TYR A 39 -3.38 13.76 4.01
CA TYR A 39 -4.80 13.60 4.31
C TYR A 39 -5.07 13.58 5.82
N PRO A 40 -5.00 14.73 6.52
CA PRO A 40 -5.17 14.79 7.98
C PRO A 40 -6.49 14.20 8.48
N ASN A 41 -7.58 14.37 7.71
CA ASN A 41 -8.90 13.84 8.04
C ASN A 41 -8.97 12.31 8.08
N ILE A 42 -8.00 11.61 7.51
CA ILE A 42 -7.93 10.14 7.52
C ILE A 42 -7.39 9.62 8.84
N PHE A 43 -6.60 10.43 9.58
CA PHE A 43 -6.02 10.02 10.86
C PHE A 43 -7.07 9.56 11.87
N LYS A 44 -8.24 10.21 11.90
CA LYS A 44 -9.35 9.88 12.82
C LYS A 44 -9.94 8.47 12.62
N LEU A 45 -9.73 7.84 11.46
CA LEU A 45 -10.18 6.46 11.22
C LEU A 45 -9.31 5.44 11.96
N PHE A 46 -8.11 5.85 12.39
CA PHE A 46 -7.17 5.00 13.10
C PHE A 46 -7.31 5.19 14.62
N LYS A 47 -8.43 4.72 15.18
CA LYS A 47 -8.78 4.86 16.62
C LYS A 47 -7.66 4.46 17.60
N LYS A 48 -6.83 3.47 17.23
CA LYS A 48 -5.68 3.00 18.05
C LYS A 48 -4.45 3.92 18.00
N LEU A 49 -4.50 4.97 17.20
CA LEU A 49 -3.51 6.05 17.12
C LEU A 49 -4.01 7.34 17.78
N GLU A 50 -5.15 7.32 18.48
CA GLU A 50 -5.58 8.42 19.34
C GLU A 50 -4.54 8.60 20.47
N GLY A 51 -3.77 9.68 20.42
CA GLY A 51 -2.71 9.97 21.39
C GLY A 51 -1.42 10.49 20.76
N PRO A 52 -0.64 9.66 20.04
CA PRO A 52 0.58 10.11 19.39
C PRO A 52 0.31 11.20 18.34
N ARG A 53 1.13 12.24 18.36
CA ARG A 53 1.20 13.20 17.26
C ARG A 53 1.77 12.52 16.01
N ILE A 54 1.44 13.02 14.82
CA ILE A 54 1.90 12.46 13.54
C ILE A 54 3.44 12.41 13.48
N ASP A 55 4.14 13.36 14.09
CA ASP A 55 5.61 13.39 14.18
C ASP A 55 6.21 12.39 15.18
N GLN A 56 5.38 11.58 15.85
CA GLN A 56 5.79 10.61 16.89
C GLN A 56 5.29 9.19 16.63
N LEU A 57 4.83 8.88 15.40
CA LEU A 57 4.33 7.55 15.06
C LEU A 57 5.39 6.45 15.25
N GLU A 58 6.66 6.77 15.11
CA GLU A 58 7.78 5.86 15.35
C GLU A 58 7.91 5.42 16.81
N LYS A 59 7.25 6.10 17.76
CA LYS A 59 7.18 5.67 19.16
C LYS A 59 5.95 4.81 19.44
N CYS A 60 4.92 4.90 18.61
CA CYS A 60 3.66 4.17 18.79
C CYS A 60 3.76 2.69 18.38
N LYS A 61 3.44 1.77 19.30
CA LYS A 61 3.42 0.32 19.05
C LYS A 61 2.41 -0.07 17.96
N HIS A 62 1.23 0.56 17.96
CA HIS A 62 0.20 0.30 16.95
C HIS A 62 0.63 0.77 15.57
N ALA A 63 1.24 1.96 15.45
CA ALA A 63 1.77 2.46 14.18
C ALA A 63 2.86 1.51 13.62
N LYS A 64 3.76 1.00 14.47
CA LYS A 64 4.75 -0.02 14.08
C LYS A 64 4.10 -1.30 13.55
N ALA A 65 3.05 -1.77 14.21
CA ALA A 65 2.33 -2.96 13.76
C ALA A 65 1.64 -2.74 12.41
N MET A 66 1.02 -1.57 12.21
CA MET A 66 0.40 -1.17 10.94
C MET A 66 1.43 -1.06 9.82
N GLY A 67 2.55 -0.37 10.06
CA GLY A 67 3.68 -0.26 9.13
C GLY A 67 4.16 -1.63 8.67
N LYS A 68 4.42 -2.53 9.64
CA LYS A 68 4.80 -3.92 9.34
C LYS A 68 3.76 -4.63 8.48
N ALA A 69 2.47 -4.49 8.80
CA ALA A 69 1.39 -5.17 8.07
C ALA A 69 1.30 -4.70 6.61
N VAL A 70 1.35 -3.40 6.35
CA VAL A 70 1.30 -2.85 4.98
C VAL A 70 2.55 -3.24 4.20
N TRP A 71 3.75 -3.05 4.77
CA TRP A 71 5.00 -3.37 4.07
C TRP A 71 5.13 -4.86 3.77
N SER A 72 4.73 -5.72 4.70
CA SER A 72 4.74 -7.18 4.47
C SER A 72 3.74 -7.58 3.38
N SER A 73 2.57 -6.94 3.33
CA SER A 73 1.57 -7.21 2.29
C SER A 73 2.09 -6.82 0.91
N ILE A 74 2.78 -5.68 0.80
CA ILE A 74 3.37 -5.22 -0.46
C ILE A 74 4.52 -6.11 -0.89
N ALA A 75 5.43 -6.45 0.02
CA ALA A 75 6.53 -7.38 -0.24
C ALA A 75 5.99 -8.72 -0.77
N HIS A 76 4.92 -9.23 -0.16
CA HIS A 76 4.30 -10.47 -0.60
C HIS A 76 3.65 -10.36 -1.98
N ILE A 77 2.96 -9.25 -2.29
CA ILE A 77 2.39 -9.01 -3.63
C ILE A 77 3.50 -8.92 -4.67
N ILE A 78 4.59 -8.18 -4.41
CA ILE A 78 5.76 -8.08 -5.31
C ILE A 78 6.36 -9.47 -5.56
N MET A 79 6.54 -10.28 -4.50
CA MET A 79 7.03 -11.65 -4.62
C MET A 79 6.13 -12.52 -5.51
N CYS A 80 4.81 -12.48 -5.30
CA CYS A 80 3.87 -13.26 -6.10
C CYS A 80 3.89 -12.85 -7.58
N ILE A 81 4.00 -11.54 -7.86
CA ILE A 81 4.11 -11.03 -9.22
C ILE A 81 5.39 -11.54 -9.89
N ASN A 82 6.53 -11.50 -9.19
CA ASN A 82 7.80 -12.01 -9.72
C ASN A 82 7.74 -13.51 -10.05
N ASN A 83 6.91 -14.27 -9.34
CA ASN A 83 6.70 -15.70 -9.56
C ASN A 83 5.55 -16.00 -10.53
N ASN A 84 4.89 -14.98 -11.10
CA ASN A 84 3.67 -15.11 -11.89
C ASN A 84 2.52 -15.85 -11.14
N ASP A 85 2.53 -15.84 -9.81
CA ASP A 85 1.55 -16.50 -8.95
C ASP A 85 0.33 -15.58 -8.75
N ASN A 86 -0.51 -15.53 -9.77
CA ASN A 86 -1.71 -14.70 -9.77
C ASN A 86 -2.71 -15.12 -8.69
N ASP A 87 -2.80 -16.41 -8.38
CA ASP A 87 -3.76 -16.91 -7.40
C ASP A 87 -3.43 -16.40 -6.00
N SER A 88 -2.15 -16.41 -5.62
CA SER A 88 -1.72 -15.84 -4.35
C SER A 88 -1.93 -14.31 -4.29
N ILE A 89 -1.74 -13.59 -5.41
CA ILE A 89 -2.06 -12.14 -5.46
C ILE A 89 -3.55 -11.92 -5.16
N PHE A 90 -4.44 -12.67 -5.81
CA PHE A 90 -5.88 -12.51 -5.58
C PHE A 90 -6.29 -12.89 -4.15
N LYS A 91 -5.71 -13.95 -3.57
CA LYS A 91 -5.93 -14.30 -2.16
C LYS A 91 -5.50 -13.17 -1.22
N CYS A 92 -4.37 -12.53 -1.49
CA CYS A 92 -3.92 -11.37 -0.71
C CYS A 92 -4.86 -10.18 -0.85
N ILE A 93 -5.32 -9.89 -2.07
CA ILE A 93 -6.31 -8.83 -2.31
C ILE A 93 -7.61 -9.12 -1.57
N ASP A 94 -8.12 -10.35 -1.64
CA ASP A 94 -9.37 -10.74 -0.95
C ASP A 94 -9.21 -10.63 0.58
N TYR A 95 -8.04 -11.01 1.10
CA TYR A 95 -7.70 -10.80 2.51
C TYR A 95 -7.69 -9.30 2.89
N LEU A 96 -7.06 -8.45 2.07
CA LEU A 96 -7.03 -6.99 2.28
C LEU A 96 -8.44 -6.39 2.26
N ILE A 97 -9.31 -6.83 1.34
CA ILE A 97 -10.70 -6.38 1.29
C ILE A 97 -11.42 -6.77 2.58
N ARG A 98 -11.29 -8.04 3.01
CA ARG A 98 -11.96 -8.56 4.21
C ARG A 98 -11.60 -7.78 5.47
N ILE A 99 -10.33 -7.41 5.65
CA ILE A 99 -9.90 -6.66 6.84
C ILE A 99 -10.38 -5.20 6.83
N HIS A 100 -10.60 -4.59 5.65
CA HIS A 100 -11.06 -3.20 5.53
C HIS A 100 -12.59 -3.06 5.46
N THR A 101 -13.31 -4.11 5.03
CA THR A 101 -14.78 -4.14 4.91
C THR A 101 -15.50 -3.80 6.21
N ASN A 102 -14.92 -4.17 7.35
CA ASN A 102 -15.53 -3.98 8.67
C ASN A 102 -15.02 -2.73 9.41
N ILE A 103 -14.33 -1.82 8.72
CA ILE A 103 -13.83 -0.58 9.33
C ILE A 103 -14.86 0.52 9.14
N ASP A 104 -15.46 0.99 10.24
CA ASP A 104 -16.40 2.12 10.23
C ASP A 104 -15.78 3.34 9.53
N GLY A 105 -16.52 3.92 8.58
CA GLY A 105 -16.10 5.10 7.83
C GLY A 105 -15.02 4.84 6.77
N PHE A 106 -14.60 3.59 6.54
CA PHE A 106 -13.72 3.25 5.43
C PHE A 106 -14.52 3.12 4.13
N HIS A 107 -14.19 3.94 3.15
CA HIS A 107 -14.73 3.83 1.78
C HIS A 107 -13.69 3.17 0.87
N PRO A 108 -14.05 2.24 -0.04
CA PRO A 108 -13.08 1.58 -0.92
C PRO A 108 -12.18 2.52 -1.72
N SER A 109 -12.71 3.68 -2.15
CA SER A 109 -11.89 4.70 -2.82
C SER A 109 -10.72 5.20 -1.96
N MET A 110 -10.76 5.02 -0.64
CA MET A 110 -9.64 5.37 0.25
C MET A 110 -8.39 4.55 -0.04
N PHE A 111 -8.47 3.38 -0.69
CA PHE A 111 -7.28 2.69 -1.20
C PHE A 111 -6.48 3.55 -2.18
N GLN A 112 -7.12 4.46 -2.93
CA GLN A 112 -6.42 5.37 -3.84
C GLN A 112 -5.55 6.40 -3.09
N LEU A 113 -5.87 6.69 -1.82
CA LEU A 113 -5.12 7.63 -1.01
C LEU A 113 -3.72 7.12 -0.66
N SER A 114 -3.43 5.83 -0.85
CA SER A 114 -2.09 5.29 -0.63
C SER A 114 -1.09 5.68 -1.72
N VAL A 115 -1.55 6.11 -2.91
CA VAL A 115 -0.66 6.39 -4.05
C VAL A 115 0.28 7.56 -3.78
N LYS A 116 -0.23 8.70 -3.29
CA LYS A 116 0.61 9.88 -3.03
C LYS A 116 1.66 9.65 -1.93
N PRO A 117 1.33 9.00 -0.79
CA PRO A 117 2.34 8.61 0.19
C PRO A 117 3.40 7.66 -0.38
N PHE A 118 3.03 6.71 -1.25
CA PHE A 118 4.02 5.86 -1.92
C PHE A 118 4.95 6.66 -2.84
N LEU A 119 4.42 7.62 -3.60
CA LEU A 119 5.24 8.51 -4.42
C LEU A 119 6.24 9.32 -3.58
N ALA A 120 5.79 9.86 -2.43
CA ALA A 120 6.68 10.58 -1.52
C ALA A 120 7.82 9.69 -0.99
N ILE A 121 7.55 8.42 -0.70
CA ILE A 121 8.60 7.44 -0.36
C ILE A 121 9.58 7.23 -1.52
N MET A 122 9.10 7.10 -2.76
CA MET A 122 9.98 6.91 -3.92
C MET A 122 10.89 8.11 -4.14
N GLU A 123 10.37 9.32 -3.90
CA GLU A 123 11.13 10.57 -3.97
C GLU A 123 12.22 10.64 -2.88
N GLU A 124 11.91 10.27 -1.63
CA GLU A 124 12.89 10.19 -0.53
C GLU A 124 14.04 9.21 -0.82
N HIS A 125 13.75 8.13 -1.56
CA HIS A 125 14.73 7.13 -1.96
C HIS A 125 15.41 7.45 -3.30
N HIS A 126 15.15 8.63 -3.87
CA HIS A 126 15.75 9.10 -5.12
C HIS A 126 15.61 8.10 -6.28
N LEU A 127 14.48 7.40 -6.35
CA LEU A 127 14.23 6.50 -7.46
C LEU A 127 14.09 7.28 -8.77
N ASP A 128 14.62 6.74 -9.85
CA ASP A 128 14.47 7.34 -11.17
C ASP A 128 13.00 7.33 -11.64
N LEU A 129 12.72 8.12 -12.68
CA LEU A 129 11.36 8.27 -13.22
C LEU A 129 10.78 6.95 -13.71
N GLU A 130 11.58 6.09 -14.33
CA GLU A 130 11.11 4.83 -14.91
C GLU A 130 10.73 3.84 -13.81
N THR A 131 11.57 3.71 -12.79
CA THR A 131 11.32 2.89 -11.60
C THR A 131 10.08 3.40 -10.86
N THR A 132 9.95 4.71 -10.68
CA THR A 132 8.76 5.34 -10.07
C THR A 132 7.49 5.00 -10.87
N GLN A 133 7.52 5.13 -12.20
CA GLN A 133 6.39 4.78 -13.07
C GLN A 133 6.01 3.30 -12.97
N ALA A 134 6.99 2.41 -12.83
CA ALA A 134 6.74 0.97 -12.65
C ALA A 134 5.93 0.71 -11.36
N TYR A 135 6.30 1.32 -10.24
CA TYR A 135 5.54 1.20 -9.00
C TYR A 135 4.15 1.83 -9.09
N VAL A 136 4.01 3.01 -9.70
CA VAL A 136 2.69 3.67 -9.88
C VAL A 136 1.75 2.76 -10.65
N GLN A 137 2.23 2.12 -11.71
CA GLN A 137 1.44 1.16 -12.48
C GLN A 137 1.06 -0.07 -11.65
N LEU A 138 2.00 -0.62 -10.88
CA LEU A 138 1.74 -1.72 -9.96
C LEU A 138 0.62 -1.36 -8.95
N PHE A 139 0.76 -0.24 -8.23
CA PHE A 139 -0.23 0.17 -7.24
C PHE A 139 -1.59 0.49 -7.86
N THR A 140 -1.60 1.15 -9.03
CA THR A 140 -2.83 1.42 -9.78
C THR A 140 -3.54 0.11 -10.17
N CYS A 141 -2.77 -0.92 -10.55
CA CYS A 141 -3.32 -2.26 -10.80
C CYS A 141 -4.03 -2.80 -9.57
N ILE A 142 -3.30 -2.87 -8.45
CA ILE A 142 -3.77 -3.45 -7.20
C ILE A 142 -5.04 -2.72 -6.75
N ILE A 143 -5.03 -1.39 -6.77
CA ILE A 143 -6.16 -0.55 -6.38
C ILE A 143 -7.36 -0.75 -7.32
N SER A 144 -7.14 -0.89 -8.63
CA SER A 144 -8.20 -1.18 -9.59
C SER A 144 -8.87 -2.54 -9.29
N VAL A 145 -8.08 -3.57 -8.99
CA VAL A 145 -8.62 -4.88 -8.60
C VAL A 145 -9.33 -4.80 -7.25
N LEU A 146 -8.74 -4.13 -6.25
CA LEU A 146 -9.35 -3.90 -4.94
C LEU A 146 -10.73 -3.25 -5.09
N ASN A 147 -10.82 -2.15 -5.82
CA ASN A 147 -12.08 -1.41 -6.01
C ASN A 147 -13.14 -2.22 -6.78
N LYS A 148 -12.74 -3.04 -7.75
CA LYS A 148 -13.68 -3.90 -8.49
C LYS A 148 -14.23 -5.03 -7.64
N LYS A 149 -13.39 -5.62 -6.79
CA LYS A 149 -13.76 -6.73 -5.91
C LYS A 149 -14.41 -6.29 -4.61
N TYR A 150 -14.20 -5.04 -4.18
CA TYR A 150 -14.76 -4.55 -2.92
C TYR A 150 -16.30 -4.62 -2.96
N PRO A 151 -16.96 -5.14 -1.91
CA PRO A 151 -18.40 -5.28 -1.92
C PRO A 151 -19.08 -3.91 -2.04
N LYS A 152 -19.97 -3.74 -3.02
CA LYS A 152 -20.68 -2.46 -3.26
C LYS A 152 -21.74 -2.15 -2.19
N ASN A 153 -22.16 -3.15 -1.41
CA ASN A 153 -23.32 -3.07 -0.50
C ASN A 153 -22.93 -3.25 0.98
N ILE A 154 -21.82 -2.66 1.41
CA ILE A 154 -21.53 -2.55 2.85
C ILE A 154 -22.32 -1.33 3.34
N LYS A 155 -23.28 -1.55 4.24
CA LYS A 155 -24.07 -0.47 4.86
C LYS A 155 -23.09 0.56 5.44
N GLN A 156 -23.07 1.76 4.84
CA GLN A 156 -22.36 2.93 5.33
C GLN A 156 -23.21 3.64 6.38
#